data_AF-A0A482ZSH8-F1
#
_entry.id   AF-A0A482ZSH8-F1
#
_cell.length_a   1.000
_cell.length_b   1.000
_cell.length_c   1.000
_cell.angle_alpha   90.00
_cell.angle_beta   90.00
_cell.angle_gamma   90.00
#
_symmetry.space_group_name_H-M   'P 1'
#
loop_
_entity.id
_entity.type
_entity.pdbx_description
1 polymer ?
#
loop_
_entity_poly.entity_id
_entity_poly.type
_entity_poly.pdbx_seq_one_letter_code
_entity_poly.pdbx_strand_id
1 'polypeptide(L)' 'MAKTFKQYPNFDVLSMGMSADLELAIENGVTFVRIGSDIFGKRN' A
#
# COMPACT_ATOMS: atom_id res chain seq x y z
N MET A 1 -9.13 8.94 -1.63
CA MET A 1 -7.88 9.29 -0.91
C MET A 1 -7.69 10.79 -0.62
N ALA A 2 -7.89 11.70 -1.59
CA ALA A 2 -7.66 13.15 -1.41
C ALA A 2 -8.39 13.84 -0.23
N LYS A 3 -9.44 13.21 0.33
CA LYS A 3 -10.18 13.72 1.49
C LYS A 3 -9.48 13.41 2.82
N THR A 4 -8.79 12.28 2.92
CA THR A 4 -8.12 11.83 4.15
C THR A 4 -6.88 12.67 4.45
N PHE A 5 -6.04 12.91 3.44
CA PHE A 5 -4.86 13.78 3.54
C PHE A 5 -5.21 15.23 3.91
N LYS A 6 -6.37 15.73 3.45
CA LYS A 6 -6.85 17.07 3.82
C LYS A 6 -7.30 17.16 5.28
N GLN A 7 -7.80 16.07 5.85
CA GLN A 7 -8.29 16.03 7.22
C GLN A 7 -7.17 15.77 8.24
N TYR A 8 -6.12 15.08 7.81
CA TYR A 8 -4.96 14.75 8.64
C TYR A 8 -3.69 15.22 7.93
N PRO A 9 -3.24 16.47 8.16
CA PRO A 9 -2.15 17.08 7.40
C PRO A 9 -0.77 16.43 7.62
N ASN A 10 -0.62 15.57 8.63
CA ASN A 10 0.60 14.80 8.87
C ASN A 10 0.47 13.33 8.43
N PHE A 11 -0.63 12.97 7.78
CA PHE A 11 -0.91 11.61 7.35
C PHE A 11 -0.42 11.42 5.92
N ASP A 12 0.89 11.39 5.70
CA ASP A 12 1.49 11.31 4.35
C ASP A 12 1.66 9.85 3.86
N VAL A 13 1.51 8.88 4.77
CA VAL A 13 1.74 7.46 4.49
C VAL A 13 0.44 6.67 4.57
N LEU A 14 0.06 6.08 3.44
CA LEU A 14 -0.95 5.03 3.35
C LEU A 14 -0.26 3.70 3.09
N SER A 15 -0.17 2.87 4.13
CA SER A 15 0.37 1.51 4.04
C SER A 15 -0.73 0.50 3.75
N MET A 16 -0.88 0.11 2.48
CA MET A 16 -1.84 -0.93 2.05
C MET A 16 -1.26 -1.72 0.87
N GLY A 17 -1.93 -2.79 0.46
CA GLY A 17 -1.39 -3.68 -0.57
C GLY A 17 -0.28 -4.59 -0.07
N MET A 18 -0.36 -5.82 -0.55
CA MET A 18 0.55 -6.93 -0.38
C MET A 18 0.85 -7.53 -1.75
N SER A 19 1.55 -8.65 -1.75
CA SER A 19 1.89 -9.39 -2.96
C SER A 19 0.72 -9.61 -3.94
N ALA A 20 -0.46 -10.00 -3.43
CA ALA A 20 -1.58 -10.41 -4.29
C ALA A 20 -2.47 -9.24 -4.79
N ASP A 21 -2.33 -8.04 -4.25
CA ASP A 21 -3.22 -6.90 -4.47
C ASP A 21 -2.46 -5.58 -4.72
N LEU A 22 -1.24 -5.68 -5.25
CA LEU A 22 -0.36 -4.55 -5.55
C LEU A 22 -1.01 -3.55 -6.50
N GLU A 23 -1.52 -4.00 -7.65
CA GLU A 23 -2.09 -3.14 -8.68
C GLU A 23 -3.32 -2.40 -8.16
N LEU A 24 -4.21 -3.12 -7.45
CA LEU A 24 -5.38 -2.52 -6.82
C LEU A 24 -4.98 -1.47 -5.76
N ALA A 25 -3.93 -1.72 -4.99
CA ALA A 25 -3.45 -0.77 -4.00
C ALA A 25 -2.93 0.52 -4.67
N ILE A 26 -2.21 0.40 -5.79
CA ILE A 26 -1.75 1.53 -6.60
C ILE A 26 -2.93 2.34 -7.12
N GLU A 27 -3.94 1.68 -7.71
CA GLU A 27 -5.16 2.32 -8.21
C GLU A 27 -5.92 3.09 -7.12
N ASN A 28 -5.87 2.61 -5.87
CA ASN A 28 -6.51 3.25 -4.72
C ASN A 28 -5.66 4.34 -4.03
N GLY A 29 -4.46 4.62 -4.53
CA GLY A 29 -3.60 5.70 -4.07
C GLY A 29 -2.78 5.36 -2.82
N VAL A 30 -2.32 4.12 -2.70
CA VAL A 30 -1.30 3.71 -1.72
C VAL A 30 -0.02 4.53 -1.87
N THR A 31 0.68 4.79 -0.77
CA THR A 31 2.03 5.39 -0.81
C THR A 31 3.11 4.45 -0.25
N PHE A 32 2.72 3.33 0.37
CA PHE A 32 3.61 2.28 0.83
C PHE A 32 2.99 0.88 0.67
N VAL A 33 3.65 -0.02 -0.05
CA VAL A 33 3.21 -1.42 -0.27
C VAL A 33 4.08 -2.41 0.49
N ARG A 34 3.53 -3.59 0.83
CA ARG A 34 4.23 -4.61 1.62
C ARG A 34 4.41 -5.91 0.83
N ILE A 35 5.54 -6.05 0.14
CA ILE A 35 5.78 -7.21 -0.73
C ILE A 35 6.71 -8.21 -0.05
N GLY A 36 6.25 -9.47 0.03
CA GLY A 36 6.97 -10.57 0.66
C GLY A 36 7.21 -11.71 -0.32
N SER A 37 6.17 -12.53 -0.53
CA SER A 37 6.24 -13.76 -1.31
C SER A 37 6.70 -13.56 -2.76
N ASP A 38 6.39 -12.43 -3.39
CA ASP A 38 6.83 -12.19 -4.78
C ASP A 38 8.31 -11.80 -4.87
N ILE A 39 8.88 -11.27 -3.80
CA ILE A 39 10.32 -10.96 -3.72
C ILE A 39 11.10 -12.18 -3.24
N PHE A 40 10.61 -12.84 -2.18
CA PHE A 40 11.38 -13.85 -1.44
C PHE A 40 10.90 -15.30 -1.67
N GLY A 41 9.77 -15.50 -2.34
CA GLY A 41 9.14 -16.80 -2.50
C GLY A 41 8.29 -17.23 -1.29
N LYS A 42 7.73 -18.45 -1.40
CA LYS A 42 6.95 -19.06 -0.30
C LYS A 42 7.85 -19.35 0.89
N ARG A 43 7.29 -19.22 2.10
CA ARG A 43 7.93 -19.70 3.31
C ARG A 43 7.93 -21.24 3.32
N ASN A 44 9.01 -21.82 3.83
CA ASN A 44 9.18 -23.27 4.04
C ASN A 44 8.10 -23.83 4.95
#